data_AF-A0A2V0NXI8-F1
#
_entry.id   AF-A0A2V0NXI8-F1
#
_cell.length_a   1.000
_cell.length_b   1.000
_cell.length_c   1.000
_cell.angle_alpha   90.00
_cell.angle_beta   90.00
_cell.angle_gamma   90.00
#
_symmetry.space_group_name_H-M   'P 1'
#
loop_
_entity.id
_entity.type
_entity.pdbx_description
1 polymer ?
#
loop_
_entity_poly.entity_id
_entity_poly.type
_entity_poly.pdbx_seq_one_letter_code
_entity_poly.pdbx_strand_id
1 'polypeptide(L)'
;MASRTAKMLAIVACCALLARGAAAQAAPAAGADAAAGTKLVQDFSARLAAVVGADGAVNDAALNQLKGFMSPAYIEQRADGTRVTKYTYKPAPAEEFKISGDPTITAPTPDLLVARYSVVGPTGAADAAPRMTVFYKDPKFGWRVVSHASYNGVADCDPPAKLAAIPVSANDPNVALATKLAAAALEDITKGAPATGASLHADGSSEGAVPPAADSAAAAEVYGTVDGPVVLASYIGNFKGLKVGGKPYGDVDPRLQVFLANGGPLAGNYTSVALASFAGPKELCAPEAGEPAATAEAPAPGTGAEAAALNAAIGAAAENATALAAAAGNETAAAVGAAIANATAAVAAALPGAAAAAASAGARAPAVALAAAAVAAAALLL
;
A
#
# COMPACT_ATOMS: atom_id res chain seq x y z
N MET A 1 44.79 -43.06 15.50
CA MET A 1 43.41 -42.72 15.92
C MET A 1 43.15 -41.22 16.08
N ALA A 2 44.16 -40.34 16.25
CA ALA A 2 43.97 -38.88 16.39
C ALA A 2 43.43 -38.13 15.14
N SER A 3 43.51 -38.73 13.94
CA SER A 3 43.12 -38.08 12.67
C SER A 3 41.60 -38.05 12.41
N ARG A 4 40.84 -39.01 12.97
CA ARG A 4 39.37 -39.06 12.77
C ARG A 4 38.63 -38.07 13.69
N THR A 5 39.14 -37.87 14.90
CA THR A 5 38.54 -36.96 15.89
C THR A 5 38.70 -35.48 15.47
N ALA A 6 39.84 -35.11 14.89
CA ALA A 6 40.06 -33.75 14.37
C ALA A 6 39.17 -33.41 13.16
N LYS A 7 38.93 -34.38 12.26
CA LYS A 7 38.02 -34.20 11.12
C LYS A 7 36.56 -34.11 11.53
N MET A 8 36.13 -34.88 12.54
CA MET A 8 34.77 -34.75 13.09
C MET A 8 34.55 -33.41 13.79
N LEU A 9 35.54 -32.89 14.53
CA LEU A 9 35.42 -31.59 15.20
C LEU A 9 35.33 -30.42 14.20
N ALA A 10 36.06 -30.49 13.07
CA ALA A 10 35.99 -29.50 12.01
C ALA A 10 34.63 -29.52 11.26
N ILE A 11 34.03 -30.69 11.06
CA ILE A 11 32.71 -30.82 10.42
C ILE A 11 31.60 -30.31 11.36
N VAL A 12 31.67 -30.62 12.66
CA VAL A 12 30.70 -30.10 13.64
C VAL A 12 30.82 -28.58 13.81
N ALA A 13 32.04 -28.03 13.79
CA ALA A 13 32.26 -26.57 13.80
C ALA A 13 31.75 -25.88 12.52
N CYS A 14 31.87 -26.54 11.36
CA CYS A 14 31.32 -26.03 10.09
C CYS A 14 29.78 -26.08 10.06
N CYS A 15 29.17 -27.14 10.60
CA CYS A 15 27.72 -27.23 10.76
C CYS A 15 27.16 -26.23 11.79
N ALA A 16 27.90 -25.94 12.86
CA ALA A 16 27.52 -24.93 13.85
C ALA A 16 27.66 -23.48 13.34
N LEU A 17 28.59 -23.21 12.41
CA LEU A 17 28.68 -21.91 11.74
C LEU A 17 27.59 -21.74 10.66
N LEU A 18 27.22 -22.81 9.95
CA LEU A 18 26.14 -22.76 8.96
C LEU A 18 24.75 -22.64 9.60
N ALA A 19 24.58 -23.13 10.84
CA ALA A 19 23.33 -22.99 11.59
C ALA A 19 23.12 -21.59 12.22
N ARG A 20 24.14 -20.73 12.26
CA ARG A 20 24.05 -19.36 12.82
C ARG A 20 23.63 -18.30 11.79
N GLY A 21 23.49 -18.64 10.51
CA GLY A 21 23.11 -17.72 9.44
C GLY A 21 21.61 -17.53 9.21
N ALA A 22 20.76 -18.24 9.96
CA ALA A 22 19.31 -18.15 9.83
C ALA A 22 18.66 -17.93 11.19
N ALA A 23 19.06 -16.87 11.90
CA ALA A 23 18.11 -16.25 12.80
C ALA A 23 17.02 -15.63 11.92
N ALA A 24 16.01 -16.44 11.60
CA ALA A 24 14.77 -15.93 11.04
C ALA A 24 14.29 -14.84 12.00
N GLN A 25 14.47 -13.58 11.60
CA GLN A 25 13.89 -12.44 12.27
C GLN A 25 12.40 -12.75 12.34
N ALA A 26 11.90 -13.08 13.53
CA ALA A 26 10.48 -13.30 13.73
C ALA A 26 9.77 -12.06 13.21
N ALA A 27 8.88 -12.24 12.23
CA ALA A 27 8.09 -11.13 11.70
C ALA A 27 7.45 -10.41 12.89
N PRO A 28 7.64 -9.08 13.02
CA PRO A 28 7.10 -8.36 14.16
C PRO A 28 5.58 -8.57 14.24
N ALA A 29 5.04 -8.60 15.47
CA ALA A 29 3.63 -8.85 15.71
C ALA A 29 2.77 -7.78 15.02
N ALA A 30 2.02 -8.19 14.00
CA ALA A 30 1.33 -7.34 13.03
C ALA A 30 0.36 -6.28 13.62
N GLY A 31 0.03 -6.31 14.91
CA GLY A 31 -0.96 -5.42 15.53
C GLY A 31 -0.42 -4.09 16.08
N ALA A 32 0.75 -4.07 16.71
CA ALA A 32 1.28 -2.84 17.36
C ALA A 32 1.81 -1.84 16.32
N ASP A 33 2.44 -2.36 15.27
CA ASP A 33 3.03 -1.55 14.21
C ASP A 33 1.96 -0.91 13.31
N ALA A 34 0.81 -1.58 13.13
CA ALA A 34 -0.30 -1.06 12.33
C ALA A 34 -0.91 0.20 12.95
N ALA A 35 -1.21 0.20 14.26
CA ALA A 35 -1.77 1.37 14.94
C ALA A 35 -0.77 2.56 14.95
N ALA A 36 0.52 2.28 15.18
CA ALA A 36 1.57 3.29 15.11
C ALA A 36 1.69 3.87 13.70
N GLY A 37 1.69 3.02 12.67
CA GLY A 37 1.74 3.44 11.27
C GLY A 37 0.55 4.29 10.86
N THR A 38 -0.67 3.88 11.20
CA THR A 38 -1.88 4.66 10.91
C THR A 38 -1.84 6.03 11.56
N LYS A 39 -1.40 6.11 12.84
CA LYS A 39 -1.23 7.40 13.51
C LYS A 39 -0.19 8.28 12.80
N LEU A 40 0.93 7.72 12.35
CA LEU A 40 1.95 8.48 11.62
C LEU A 40 1.43 9.01 10.28
N VAL A 41 0.60 8.25 9.57
CA VAL A 41 -0.05 8.72 8.33
C VAL A 41 -1.02 9.88 8.61
N GLN A 42 -1.81 9.76 9.68
CA GLN A 42 -2.73 10.82 10.11
C GLN A 42 -1.96 12.08 10.54
N ASP A 43 -0.92 11.93 11.36
CA ASP A 43 -0.06 13.03 11.81
C ASP A 43 0.63 13.72 10.62
N PHE A 44 1.12 12.95 9.64
CA PHE A 44 1.71 13.49 8.41
C PHE A 44 0.68 14.28 7.60
N SER A 45 -0.50 13.71 7.37
CA SER A 45 -1.57 14.34 6.60
C SER A 45 -2.08 15.63 7.27
N ALA A 46 -2.22 15.62 8.60
CA ALA A 46 -2.59 16.82 9.36
C ALA A 46 -1.54 17.93 9.23
N ARG A 47 -0.24 17.57 9.27
CA ARG A 47 0.85 18.54 9.07
C ARG A 47 0.85 19.10 7.65
N LEU A 48 0.60 18.27 6.63
CA LEU A 48 0.46 18.71 5.24
C LEU A 48 -0.69 19.72 5.08
N ALA A 49 -1.87 19.39 5.61
CA ALA A 49 -3.05 20.25 5.55
C ALA A 49 -2.84 21.58 6.29
N ALA A 50 -2.03 21.60 7.34
CA ALA A 50 -1.73 22.82 8.08
C ALA A 50 -0.79 23.80 7.34
N VAL A 51 -0.08 23.35 6.30
CA VAL A 51 0.91 24.20 5.60
C VAL A 51 0.25 25.23 4.70
N VAL A 52 -0.85 24.89 4.02
CA VAL A 52 -1.53 25.82 3.11
C VAL A 52 -2.87 26.18 3.72
N GLY A 53 -3.07 27.46 4.01
CA GLY A 53 -4.34 27.99 4.47
C GLY A 53 -5.43 27.91 3.40
N ALA A 54 -6.69 28.09 3.80
CA ALA A 54 -7.83 28.11 2.88
C ALA A 54 -7.77 29.24 1.82
N ASP A 55 -6.93 30.26 2.06
CA ASP A 55 -6.62 31.37 1.16
C ASP A 55 -5.45 31.07 0.20
N GLY A 56 -4.89 29.85 0.24
CA GLY A 56 -3.73 29.45 -0.54
C GLY A 56 -2.40 29.99 0.01
N ALA A 57 -2.40 30.71 1.13
CA ALA A 57 -1.17 31.23 1.73
C ALA A 57 -0.41 30.12 2.47
N VAL A 58 0.92 30.15 2.36
CA VAL A 58 1.79 29.21 3.08
C VAL A 58 1.97 29.68 4.53
N ASN A 59 1.63 28.82 5.48
CA ASN A 59 1.94 28.99 6.89
C ASN A 59 3.39 28.50 7.15
N ASP A 60 4.33 29.44 7.23
CA ASP A 60 5.76 29.14 7.44
C ASP A 60 6.04 28.37 8.73
N ALA A 61 5.29 28.62 9.80
CA ALA A 61 5.46 27.89 11.06
C ALA A 61 5.05 26.42 10.90
N ALA A 62 3.92 26.16 10.24
CA ALA A 62 3.48 24.80 9.92
C ALA A 62 4.43 24.11 8.93
N LEU A 63 4.93 24.84 7.91
CA LEU A 63 5.95 24.34 6.99
C LEU A 63 7.22 23.92 7.74
N ASN A 64 7.68 24.73 8.70
CA ASN A 64 8.85 24.42 9.51
C ASN A 64 8.61 23.20 10.42
N GLN A 65 7.41 23.06 10.99
CA GLN A 65 7.05 21.86 11.76
C GLN A 65 7.00 20.60 10.88
N LEU A 66 6.43 20.69 9.68
CA LEU A 66 6.44 19.62 8.69
C LEU A 66 7.88 19.23 8.31
N LYS A 67 8.73 20.22 7.98
CA LYS A 67 10.14 20.00 7.67
C LYS A 67 10.89 19.39 8.87
N GLY A 68 10.53 19.72 10.11
CA GLY A 68 11.06 19.07 11.31
C GLY A 68 10.74 17.57 11.39
N PHE A 69 9.58 17.18 10.87
CA PHE A 69 9.13 15.77 10.79
C PHE A 69 9.70 15.02 9.58
N MET A 70 10.25 15.72 8.59
CA MET A 70 10.95 15.12 7.45
C MET A 70 12.42 14.83 7.78
N SER A 71 12.91 13.66 7.37
CA SER A 71 14.33 13.33 7.40
C SER A 71 15.16 14.31 6.55
N PRO A 72 16.41 14.62 6.93
CA PRO A 72 17.35 15.32 6.04
C PRO A 72 17.52 14.65 4.67
N ALA A 73 17.36 13.32 4.60
CA ALA A 73 17.44 12.55 3.37
C ALA A 73 16.13 12.53 2.57
N TYR A 74 15.06 13.17 3.05
CA TYR A 74 13.71 13.04 2.48
C TYR A 74 13.66 13.27 0.97
N ILE A 75 12.96 12.37 0.28
CA ILE A 75 12.60 12.49 -1.13
C ILE A 75 11.10 12.29 -1.28
N GLU A 76 10.47 13.18 -2.03
CA GLU A 76 9.18 12.94 -2.65
C GLU A 76 9.35 12.80 -4.16
N GLN A 77 8.68 11.81 -4.72
CA GLN A 77 8.50 11.68 -6.16
C GLN A 77 7.03 11.85 -6.49
N ARG A 78 6.75 12.80 -7.38
CA ARG A 78 5.42 13.07 -7.89
C ARG A 78 5.19 12.33 -9.22
N ALA A 79 3.92 12.11 -9.56
CA ALA A 79 3.54 11.46 -10.81
C ALA A 79 4.06 12.17 -12.06
N ASP A 80 4.18 13.50 -12.03
CA ASP A 80 4.73 14.33 -13.11
C ASP A 80 6.27 14.19 -13.27
N GLY A 81 6.93 13.40 -12.41
CA GLY A 81 8.38 13.20 -12.42
C GLY A 81 9.16 14.26 -11.67
N THR A 82 8.46 15.21 -11.04
CA THR A 82 9.07 16.16 -10.15
C THR A 82 9.62 15.43 -8.93
N ARG A 83 10.87 15.76 -8.59
CA ARG A 83 11.52 15.32 -7.36
C ARG A 83 11.62 16.47 -6.39
N VAL A 84 11.26 16.20 -5.15
CA VAL A 84 11.24 17.19 -4.10
C VAL A 84 12.03 16.68 -2.92
N THR A 85 12.91 17.52 -2.37
CA THR A 85 13.66 17.24 -1.15
C THR A 85 13.05 17.99 0.01
N LYS A 86 13.45 17.69 1.25
CA LYS A 86 13.06 18.47 2.43
C LYS A 86 13.28 19.99 2.25
N TYR A 87 14.35 20.36 1.56
CA TYR A 87 14.76 21.75 1.39
C TYR A 87 13.99 22.46 0.28
N THR A 88 13.61 21.72 -0.76
CA THR A 88 12.85 22.24 -1.90
C THR A 88 11.34 22.01 -1.77
N TYR A 89 10.90 21.33 -0.70
CA TYR A 89 9.50 21.04 -0.47
C TYR A 89 8.64 22.30 -0.42
N LYS A 90 7.68 22.31 -1.33
CA LYS A 90 6.54 23.23 -1.35
C LYS A 90 5.28 22.38 -1.41
N PRO A 91 4.32 22.63 -0.51
CA PRO A 91 3.03 21.97 -0.59
C PRO A 91 2.36 22.34 -1.92
N ALA A 92 1.60 21.39 -2.47
CA ALA A 92 0.61 21.78 -3.48
C ALA A 92 -0.44 22.70 -2.81
N PRO A 93 -1.05 23.65 -3.54
CA PRO A 93 -2.24 24.34 -3.04
C PRO A 93 -3.23 23.26 -2.63
N ALA A 94 -3.50 23.16 -1.33
CA ALA A 94 -4.27 22.04 -0.82
C ALA A 94 -5.73 22.24 -1.22
N GLU A 95 -6.23 21.39 -2.11
CA GLU A 95 -7.59 20.92 -1.94
C GLU A 95 -7.61 19.99 -0.73
N GLU A 96 -8.69 20.00 0.05
CA GLU A 96 -8.79 19.24 1.30
C GLU A 96 -8.74 17.72 1.00
N PHE A 97 -7.55 17.14 1.04
CA PHE A 97 -7.36 15.70 0.79
C PHE A 97 -7.71 14.91 2.04
N LYS A 98 -8.62 13.94 1.92
CA LYS A 98 -8.97 13.01 3.00
C LYS A 98 -8.35 11.64 2.73
N ILE A 99 -7.82 10.99 3.76
CA ILE A 99 -7.38 9.60 3.65
C ILE A 99 -8.63 8.74 3.37
N SER A 100 -8.57 7.93 2.31
CA SER A 100 -9.62 6.99 1.95
C SER A 100 -9.30 5.62 2.54
N GLY A 101 -10.19 5.13 3.40
CA GLY A 101 -10.02 3.85 4.10
C GLY A 101 -8.87 3.83 5.11
N ASP A 102 -8.54 2.63 5.60
CA ASP A 102 -7.42 2.42 6.52
C ASP A 102 -6.11 2.22 5.75
N PRO A 103 -5.01 2.87 6.17
CA PRO A 103 -3.69 2.60 5.62
C PRO A 103 -3.27 1.14 5.81
N THR A 104 -2.69 0.54 4.77
CA THR A 104 -1.98 -0.74 4.89
C THR A 104 -0.56 -0.47 5.37
N ILE A 105 -0.21 -1.02 6.54
CA ILE A 105 1.11 -0.83 7.16
C ILE A 105 1.94 -2.11 7.02
N THR A 106 3.20 -1.96 6.61
CA THR A 106 4.22 -3.01 6.63
C THR A 106 5.37 -2.54 7.51
N ALA A 107 5.89 -3.40 8.37
CA ALA A 107 6.98 -3.11 9.29
C ALA A 107 8.20 -4.00 9.00
N PRO A 108 9.07 -3.64 8.04
CA PRO A 108 10.29 -4.42 7.75
C PRO A 108 11.21 -4.55 8.96
N THR A 109 11.23 -3.56 9.85
CA THR A 109 11.90 -3.58 11.15
C THR A 109 11.09 -2.76 12.17
N PRO A 110 11.37 -2.88 13.49
CA PRO A 110 10.71 -2.05 14.50
C PRO A 110 10.93 -0.54 14.33
N ASP A 111 11.94 -0.14 13.56
CA ASP A 111 12.32 1.25 13.32
C ASP A 111 11.95 1.72 11.90
N LEU A 112 11.28 0.89 11.09
CA LEU A 112 10.89 1.23 9.72
C LEU A 112 9.45 0.80 9.44
N LEU A 113 8.62 1.75 9.03
CA LEU A 113 7.24 1.50 8.63
C LEU A 113 7.03 1.98 7.19
N VAL A 114 6.37 1.16 6.39
CA VAL A 114 5.91 1.50 5.05
C VAL A 114 4.40 1.54 5.08
N ALA A 115 3.82 2.71 4.82
CA ALA A 115 2.39 2.90 4.74
C ALA A 115 1.96 3.06 3.28
N ARG A 116 0.93 2.30 2.88
CA ARG A 116 0.22 2.44 1.61
C ARG A 116 -1.21 2.87 1.90
N TYR A 117 -1.67 3.92 1.26
CA TYR A 117 -3.01 4.48 1.47
C TYR A 117 -3.42 5.27 0.24
N SER A 118 -4.69 5.64 0.15
CA SER A 118 -5.17 6.54 -0.89
C SER A 118 -5.69 7.82 -0.28
N VAL A 119 -5.62 8.91 -1.02
CA VAL A 119 -6.26 10.17 -0.66
C VAL A 119 -7.33 10.54 -1.68
N VAL A 120 -8.42 11.14 -1.23
CA VAL A 120 -9.49 11.63 -2.09
C VAL A 120 -9.56 13.15 -1.99
N GLY A 121 -9.70 13.80 -3.13
CA GLY A 121 -9.99 15.24 -3.18
C GLY A 121 -11.44 15.55 -2.78
N PRO A 122 -11.82 16.84 -2.77
CA PRO A 122 -13.17 17.28 -2.47
C PRO A 122 -14.22 16.77 -3.46
N THR A 123 -13.82 16.39 -4.68
CA THR A 123 -14.67 15.79 -5.72
C THR A 123 -15.07 14.34 -5.46
N GLY A 124 -14.45 13.67 -4.47
CA GLY A 124 -14.85 12.35 -3.98
C GLY A 124 -13.96 11.17 -4.41
N ALA A 125 -14.47 9.95 -4.20
CA ALA A 125 -13.70 8.70 -4.27
C ALA A 125 -13.28 8.25 -5.68
N ALA A 126 -13.89 8.80 -6.74
CA ALA A 126 -13.53 8.51 -8.12
C ALA A 126 -12.08 8.93 -8.44
N ASP A 127 -11.54 9.88 -7.68
CA ASP A 127 -10.19 10.44 -7.85
C ASP A 127 -9.23 9.97 -6.74
N ALA A 128 -9.46 8.78 -6.17
CA ALA A 128 -8.59 8.25 -5.12
C ALA A 128 -7.14 8.09 -5.64
N ALA A 129 -6.25 8.94 -5.16
CA ALA A 129 -4.88 8.99 -5.60
C ALA A 129 -3.99 8.17 -4.62
N PRO A 130 -3.28 7.14 -5.09
CA PRO A 130 -2.50 6.27 -4.23
C PRO A 130 -1.29 7.00 -3.65
N ARG A 131 -0.87 6.62 -2.45
CA ARG A 131 0.27 7.17 -1.72
C ARG A 131 1.06 6.04 -1.09
N MET A 132 2.38 6.17 -1.12
CA MET A 132 3.27 5.37 -0.28
C MET A 132 4.16 6.29 0.53
N THR A 133 4.16 6.12 1.84
CA THR A 133 4.99 6.89 2.76
C THR A 133 5.84 5.95 3.59
N VAL A 134 7.14 6.21 3.65
CA VAL A 134 8.07 5.45 4.49
C VAL A 134 8.47 6.31 5.68
N PHE A 135 8.30 5.75 6.86
CA PHE A 135 8.69 6.34 8.14
C PHE A 135 9.89 5.58 8.69
N TYR A 136 10.89 6.32 9.17
CA TYR A 136 12.04 5.78 9.87
C TYR A 136 12.11 6.38 11.27
N LYS A 137 12.36 5.54 12.28
CA LYS A 137 12.52 5.95 13.67
C LYS A 137 13.98 6.31 13.92
N ASP A 138 14.27 7.60 13.81
CA ASP A 138 15.59 8.12 14.16
C ASP A 138 15.80 8.03 15.68
N PRO A 139 16.95 7.52 16.16
CA PRO A 139 17.22 7.37 17.59
C PRO A 139 17.17 8.68 18.40
N LYS A 140 17.45 9.81 17.77
CA LYS A 140 17.51 11.14 18.37
C LYS A 140 16.21 11.93 18.19
N PHE A 141 15.54 11.78 17.05
CA PHE A 141 14.41 12.62 16.64
C PHE A 141 13.07 11.87 16.60
N GLY A 142 13.07 10.57 16.87
CA GLY A 142 11.87 9.73 16.76
C GLY A 142 11.46 9.47 15.32
N TRP A 143 10.19 9.16 15.10
CA TRP A 143 9.66 8.88 13.76
C TRP A 143 9.75 10.11 12.86
N ARG A 144 10.25 9.89 11.64
CA ARG A 144 10.33 10.90 10.57
C ARG A 144 9.90 10.30 9.25
N VAL A 145 9.40 11.13 8.35
CA VAL A 145 9.17 10.75 6.96
C VAL A 145 10.49 10.75 6.21
N VAL A 146 10.85 9.62 5.61
CA VAL A 146 12.05 9.51 4.75
C VAL A 146 11.68 9.52 3.27
N SER A 147 10.51 9.01 2.89
CA SER A 147 10.13 8.91 1.49
C SER A 147 8.63 9.09 1.33
N HIS A 148 8.22 9.76 0.26
CA HIS A 148 6.81 9.91 -0.11
C HIS A 148 6.61 9.78 -1.63
N ALA A 149 5.86 8.77 -2.06
CA ALA A 149 5.40 8.65 -3.44
C ALA A 149 4.01 9.27 -3.56
N SER A 150 3.89 10.31 -4.38
CA SER A 150 2.66 11.06 -4.61
C SER A 150 2.19 10.83 -6.03
N TYR A 151 1.17 9.98 -6.18
CA TYR A 151 0.56 9.73 -7.48
C TYR A 151 -0.52 10.78 -7.76
N ASN A 152 -0.79 11.06 -9.04
CA ASN A 152 -2.04 11.74 -9.39
C ASN A 152 -3.17 10.69 -9.39
N GLY A 153 -4.43 11.10 -9.54
CA GLY A 153 -5.51 10.13 -9.74
C GLY A 153 -5.23 9.21 -10.93
N VAL A 154 -6.04 8.16 -11.13
CA VAL A 154 -5.90 7.12 -12.16
C VAL A 154 -5.79 7.60 -13.64
N ALA A 155 -5.80 8.92 -13.89
CA ALA A 155 -5.78 9.53 -15.22
C ALA A 155 -4.36 9.80 -15.80
N ASP A 156 -3.30 9.86 -14.99
CA ASP A 156 -1.95 10.18 -15.48
C ASP A 156 -1.16 8.93 -15.79
N CYS A 157 -1.39 8.46 -17.01
CA CYS A 157 -0.94 7.17 -17.51
C CYS A 157 0.31 7.23 -18.39
N ASP A 158 0.74 8.44 -18.74
CA ASP A 158 2.00 8.68 -19.42
C ASP A 158 3.07 9.01 -18.38
N PRO A 159 3.92 8.03 -17.99
CA PRO A 159 4.99 8.33 -17.07
C PRO A 159 5.94 9.35 -17.71
N PRO A 160 6.48 10.28 -16.91
CA PRO A 160 7.43 11.26 -17.39
C PRO A 160 8.65 10.57 -17.99
N ALA A 161 9.02 10.97 -19.20
CA ALA A 161 10.19 10.44 -19.90
C ALA A 161 11.53 10.79 -19.22
N LYS A 162 11.52 11.79 -18.32
CA LYS A 162 12.67 12.26 -17.55
C LYS A 162 12.22 12.69 -16.16
N LEU A 163 13.11 12.56 -15.20
CA LEU A 163 12.89 13.06 -13.85
C LEU A 163 13.51 14.45 -13.68
N ALA A 164 12.86 15.29 -12.87
CA ALA A 164 13.42 16.60 -12.55
C ALA A 164 14.79 16.42 -11.88
N ALA A 165 15.78 17.17 -12.37
CA ALA A 165 17.12 17.12 -11.82
C ALA A 165 17.12 17.72 -10.40
N ILE A 166 17.72 17.00 -9.45
CA ILE A 166 18.16 17.58 -8.19
C ILE A 166 19.65 17.87 -8.36
N PRO A 167 20.14 19.10 -8.10
CA PRO A 167 21.54 19.44 -8.27
C PRO A 167 22.38 18.67 -7.24
N VAL A 168 22.99 17.57 -7.68
CA VAL A 168 23.98 16.81 -6.93
C VAL A 168 25.18 16.49 -7.79
N SER A 169 26.33 16.32 -7.14
CA SER A 169 27.55 15.90 -7.81
C SER A 169 27.38 14.47 -8.34
N ALA A 170 27.79 14.22 -9.58
CA ALA A 170 27.88 12.86 -10.12
C ALA A 170 28.85 11.97 -9.31
N ASN A 171 29.75 12.58 -8.52
CA ASN A 171 30.69 11.89 -7.62
C ASN A 171 30.17 11.78 -6.18
N ASP A 172 28.90 12.12 -5.92
CA ASP A 172 28.32 11.96 -4.59
C ASP A 172 28.28 10.45 -4.21
N PRO A 173 28.89 10.05 -3.08
CA PRO A 173 28.92 8.65 -2.68
C PRO A 173 27.52 8.06 -2.44
N ASN A 174 26.54 8.87 -2.06
CA ASN A 174 25.16 8.42 -1.88
C ASN A 174 24.49 8.13 -3.22
N VAL A 175 24.75 8.95 -4.24
CA VAL A 175 24.28 8.69 -5.62
C VAL A 175 24.94 7.43 -6.18
N ALA A 176 26.24 7.24 -5.94
CA ALA A 176 26.96 6.03 -6.37
C ALA A 176 26.42 4.76 -5.70
N LEU A 177 26.14 4.81 -4.40
CA LEU A 177 25.54 3.69 -3.66
C LEU A 177 24.12 3.40 -4.16
N ALA A 178 23.27 4.42 -4.25
CA ALA A 178 21.90 4.29 -4.76
C ALA A 178 21.86 3.73 -6.18
N THR A 179 22.80 4.14 -7.04
CA THR A 179 22.93 3.61 -8.41
C THR A 179 23.24 2.12 -8.41
N LYS A 180 24.18 1.68 -7.57
CA LYS A 180 24.51 0.24 -7.44
C LYS A 180 23.33 -0.57 -6.93
N LEU A 181 22.60 -0.05 -5.93
CA LEU A 181 21.44 -0.71 -5.34
C LEU A 181 20.26 -0.78 -6.32
N ALA A 182 19.97 0.31 -7.03
CA ALA A 182 18.95 0.35 -8.07
C ALA A 182 19.26 -0.64 -9.20
N ALA A 183 20.51 -0.67 -9.68
CA ALA A 183 20.93 -1.63 -10.69
C ALA A 183 20.78 -3.09 -10.22
N ALA A 184 21.20 -3.42 -8.99
CA ALA A 184 21.05 -4.76 -8.42
C ALA A 184 19.57 -5.16 -8.26
N ALA A 185 18.72 -4.23 -7.80
CA ALA A 185 17.30 -4.49 -7.65
C ALA A 185 16.59 -4.69 -9.00
N LEU A 186 16.99 -3.94 -10.04
CA LEU A 186 16.51 -4.14 -11.39
C LEU A 186 16.96 -5.48 -11.97
N GLU A 187 18.19 -5.92 -11.69
CA GLU A 187 18.67 -7.24 -12.08
C GLU A 187 17.83 -8.36 -11.43
N ASP A 188 17.54 -8.25 -10.14
CA ASP A 188 16.65 -9.19 -9.43
C ASP A 188 15.25 -9.22 -10.06
N ILE A 189 14.71 -8.06 -10.42
CA ILE A 189 13.43 -7.96 -11.15
C ILE A 189 13.50 -8.71 -12.48
N THR A 190 14.54 -8.50 -13.29
CA THR A 190 14.66 -9.18 -14.60
C THR A 190 14.75 -10.70 -14.49
N LYS A 191 15.25 -11.21 -13.36
CA LYS A 191 15.32 -12.64 -13.05
C LYS A 191 14.02 -13.21 -12.48
N GLY A 192 12.99 -12.39 -12.33
CA GLY A 192 11.72 -12.78 -11.70
C GLY A 192 11.86 -13.03 -10.19
N ALA A 193 12.84 -12.41 -9.53
CA ALA A 193 12.86 -12.43 -8.07
C ALA A 193 11.75 -11.52 -7.54
N PRO A 194 10.91 -11.98 -6.58
CA PRO A 194 9.90 -11.13 -5.99
C PRO A 194 10.57 -9.92 -5.32
N ALA A 195 9.95 -8.74 -5.46
CA ALA A 195 10.39 -7.59 -4.69
C ALA A 195 10.25 -7.92 -3.19
N THR A 196 11.35 -7.84 -2.44
CA THR A 196 11.42 -8.27 -1.03
C THR A 196 10.75 -7.29 -0.04
N GLY A 197 9.79 -6.48 -0.50
CA GLY A 197 9.22 -5.38 0.27
C GLY A 197 7.83 -4.94 -0.20
N ALA A 198 7.32 -3.88 0.40
CA ALA A 198 6.01 -3.33 0.03
C ALA A 198 6.08 -2.60 -1.33
N SER A 199 5.30 -3.06 -2.29
CA SER A 199 5.18 -2.43 -3.61
C SER A 199 3.89 -1.60 -3.73
N LEU A 200 3.95 -0.54 -4.52
CA LEU A 200 2.82 0.25 -4.98
C LEU A 200 3.04 0.67 -6.43
N HIS A 201 2.01 0.52 -7.24
CA HIS A 201 1.99 0.90 -8.64
C HIS A 201 1.05 2.08 -8.87
N ALA A 202 1.13 2.70 -10.05
CA ALA A 202 0.31 3.86 -10.42
C ALA A 202 -1.20 3.58 -10.40
N ASP A 203 -1.62 2.34 -10.67
CA ASP A 203 -3.01 1.88 -10.60
C ASP A 203 -3.49 1.62 -9.16
N GLY A 204 -2.65 1.89 -8.15
CA GLY A 204 -2.95 1.62 -6.74
C GLY A 204 -2.83 0.15 -6.36
N SER A 205 -2.47 -0.74 -7.28
CA SER A 205 -2.25 -2.15 -6.97
C SER A 205 -1.02 -2.31 -6.07
N SER A 206 -1.11 -3.31 -5.20
CA SER A 206 0.00 -3.75 -4.36
C SER A 206 0.24 -5.22 -4.62
N GLU A 207 1.22 -5.54 -5.45
CA GLU A 207 1.52 -6.93 -5.78
C GLU A 207 2.78 -7.42 -5.05
N GLY A 208 2.65 -8.61 -4.45
CA GLY A 208 3.75 -9.56 -4.23
C GLY A 208 3.96 -10.46 -5.46
N ALA A 209 3.45 -10.06 -6.62
CA ALA A 209 3.67 -10.76 -7.86
C ALA A 209 5.14 -10.63 -8.26
N VAL A 210 5.68 -11.75 -8.72
CA VAL A 210 6.98 -11.81 -9.37
C VAL A 210 7.01 -10.72 -10.44
N PRO A 211 7.91 -9.72 -10.31
CA PRO A 211 8.03 -8.70 -11.33
C PRO A 211 8.42 -9.40 -12.64
N PRO A 212 7.89 -8.96 -13.79
CA PRO A 212 8.02 -9.73 -15.00
C PRO A 212 9.45 -9.76 -15.50
N ALA A 213 9.82 -10.86 -16.16
CA ALA A 213 11.09 -10.95 -16.85
C ALA A 213 11.15 -9.86 -17.95
N ALA A 214 12.21 -9.07 -17.94
CA ALA A 214 12.58 -8.18 -19.03
C ALA A 214 13.87 -8.70 -19.68
N ASP A 215 14.09 -8.41 -20.95
CA ASP A 215 15.32 -8.82 -21.66
C ASP A 215 16.56 -8.13 -21.06
N SER A 216 16.37 -6.90 -20.58
CA SER A 216 17.38 -6.13 -19.87
C SER A 216 16.72 -5.00 -19.08
N ALA A 217 17.34 -4.59 -17.98
CA ALA A 217 16.96 -3.40 -17.23
C ALA A 217 18.19 -2.55 -16.88
N ALA A 218 18.04 -1.24 -16.88
CA ALA A 218 19.07 -0.31 -16.44
C ALA A 218 18.47 0.85 -15.65
N ALA A 219 19.16 1.28 -14.59
CA ALA A 219 18.80 2.49 -13.86
C ALA A 219 19.43 3.71 -14.55
N ALA A 220 18.63 4.74 -14.80
CA ALA A 220 19.04 6.01 -15.35
C ALA A 220 18.59 7.17 -14.46
N GLU A 221 19.25 8.32 -14.62
CA GLU A 221 18.93 9.57 -13.90
C GLU A 221 18.85 9.41 -12.38
N VAL A 222 19.67 8.52 -11.79
CA VAL A 222 19.58 8.16 -10.38
C VAL A 222 19.90 9.35 -9.47
N TYR A 223 19.00 9.58 -8.53
CA TYR A 223 19.22 10.44 -7.37
C TYR A 223 19.17 9.58 -6.11
N GLY A 224 20.12 9.79 -5.18
CA GLY A 224 20.27 8.96 -3.99
C GLY A 224 20.59 9.76 -2.73
N THR A 225 19.97 9.37 -1.61
CA THR A 225 20.23 9.93 -0.28
C THR A 225 20.30 8.82 0.76
N VAL A 226 20.92 9.11 1.91
CA VAL A 226 21.11 8.14 3.01
C VAL A 226 20.72 8.77 4.33
N ASP A 227 19.99 8.03 5.17
CA ASP A 227 19.69 8.36 6.56
C ASP A 227 19.87 7.11 7.44
N GLY A 228 21.00 7.07 8.16
CA GLY A 228 21.37 5.90 8.95
C GLY A 228 21.48 4.64 8.08
N PRO A 229 20.73 3.55 8.38
CA PRO A 229 20.74 2.32 7.60
C PRO A 229 19.84 2.39 6.35
N VAL A 230 19.12 3.50 6.14
CA VAL A 230 18.16 3.64 5.03
C VAL A 230 18.82 4.36 3.87
N VAL A 231 18.72 3.77 2.68
CA VAL A 231 19.13 4.39 1.42
C VAL A 231 17.91 4.60 0.55
N LEU A 232 17.75 5.80 0.02
CA LEU A 232 16.66 6.15 -0.89
C LEU A 232 17.23 6.31 -2.29
N ALA A 233 16.51 5.79 -3.29
CA ALA A 233 16.83 5.98 -4.69
C ALA A 233 15.58 6.43 -5.44
N SER A 234 15.66 7.57 -6.12
CA SER A 234 14.69 7.95 -7.16
C SER A 234 15.39 7.84 -8.51
N TYR A 235 14.81 7.11 -9.46
CA TYR A 235 15.46 6.82 -10.74
C TYR A 235 14.46 6.46 -11.84
N ILE A 236 14.92 6.48 -13.08
CA ILE A 236 14.22 5.90 -14.23
C ILE A 236 14.69 4.46 -14.41
N GLY A 237 13.78 3.50 -14.29
CA GLY A 237 14.01 2.13 -14.76
C GLY A 237 13.76 2.08 -16.27
N ASN A 238 14.81 1.80 -17.03
CA ASN A 238 14.69 1.52 -18.47
C ASN A 238 14.56 0.01 -18.66
N PHE A 239 13.41 -0.43 -19.14
CA PHE A 239 13.11 -1.83 -19.36
C PHE A 239 12.96 -2.11 -20.84
N LYS A 240 13.70 -3.09 -21.35
CA LYS A 240 13.52 -3.56 -22.74
C LYS A 240 12.72 -4.84 -22.73
N GLY A 241 11.61 -4.84 -23.46
CA GLY A 241 10.79 -6.05 -23.67
C GLY A 241 10.01 -6.51 -22.44
N LEU A 242 9.86 -5.66 -21.41
CA LEU A 242 9.12 -6.00 -20.20
C LEU A 242 7.63 -6.25 -20.52
N LYS A 243 7.11 -7.38 -20.04
CA LYS A 243 5.71 -7.76 -20.24
C LYS A 243 5.05 -8.19 -18.93
N VAL A 244 4.02 -7.50 -18.47
CA VAL A 244 3.19 -7.92 -17.32
C VAL A 244 1.99 -8.71 -17.84
N GLY A 245 1.81 -9.96 -17.43
CA GLY A 245 0.67 -10.78 -17.88
C GLY A 245 0.61 -10.96 -19.41
N GLY A 246 1.77 -10.99 -20.08
CA GLY A 246 1.88 -11.05 -21.55
C GLY A 246 1.73 -9.72 -22.28
N LYS A 247 1.39 -8.65 -21.56
CA LYS A 247 1.12 -7.31 -22.11
C LYS A 247 2.35 -6.40 -21.98
N PRO A 248 2.71 -5.62 -23.00
CA PRO A 248 3.86 -4.73 -22.94
C PRO A 248 3.70 -3.70 -21.82
N TYR A 249 4.71 -3.59 -20.98
CA TYR A 249 4.81 -2.55 -19.95
C TYR A 249 5.57 -1.33 -20.51
N GLY A 250 5.47 -0.17 -19.87
CA GLY A 250 6.22 1.02 -20.27
C GLY A 250 7.74 0.74 -20.35
N ASP A 251 8.40 1.26 -21.39
CA ASP A 251 9.87 1.12 -21.55
C ASP A 251 10.64 1.98 -20.53
N VAL A 252 9.95 2.97 -19.95
CA VAL A 252 10.44 3.93 -18.97
C VAL A 252 9.52 3.87 -17.76
N ASP A 253 10.09 3.61 -16.59
CA ASP A 253 9.35 3.48 -15.33
C ASP A 253 10.04 4.31 -14.24
N PRO A 254 9.54 5.50 -13.95
CA PRO A 254 10.01 6.28 -12.82
C PRO A 254 9.75 5.53 -11.52
N ARG A 255 10.76 5.49 -10.65
CA ARG A 255 10.74 4.69 -9.43
C ARG A 255 11.26 5.46 -8.25
N LEU A 256 10.61 5.27 -7.10
CA LEU A 256 11.12 5.66 -5.80
C LEU A 256 11.24 4.40 -4.94
N GLN A 257 12.48 4.05 -4.58
CA GLN A 257 12.80 2.80 -3.90
C GLN A 257 13.56 3.07 -2.60
N VAL A 258 13.24 2.26 -1.59
CA VAL A 258 13.88 2.31 -0.27
C VAL A 258 14.63 1.01 -0.04
N PHE A 259 15.89 1.14 0.35
CA PHE A 259 16.76 0.05 0.74
C PHE A 259 17.14 0.15 2.21
N LEU A 260 17.33 -0.99 2.85
CA LEU A 260 17.74 -1.10 4.23
C LEU A 260 19.03 -1.91 4.35
N ALA A 261 20.05 -1.36 5.01
CA ALA A 261 21.27 -2.08 5.37
C ALA A 261 21.00 -3.09 6.48
N ASN A 262 20.77 -4.36 6.13
CA ASN A 262 20.35 -5.40 7.07
C ASN A 262 20.93 -6.79 6.78
N GLY A 263 22.02 -6.90 6.03
CA GLY A 263 22.55 -8.23 5.63
C GLY A 263 21.90 -8.80 4.38
N GLY A 264 21.06 -8.03 3.69
CA GLY A 264 20.29 -8.51 2.55
C GLY A 264 21.11 -8.87 1.31
N PRO A 265 20.47 -9.49 0.30
CA PRO A 265 21.15 -10.06 -0.86
C PRO A 265 21.66 -9.01 -1.87
N LEU A 266 21.19 -7.77 -1.79
CA LEU A 266 21.60 -6.71 -2.71
C LEU A 266 23.01 -6.21 -2.37
N ALA A 267 23.63 -5.57 -3.35
CA ALA A 267 25.01 -5.06 -3.29
C ALA A 267 25.30 -4.33 -1.97
N GLY A 268 26.23 -4.86 -1.18
CA GLY A 268 26.64 -4.24 0.08
C GLY A 268 25.77 -4.56 1.30
N ASN A 269 25.06 -5.69 1.30
CA ASN A 269 24.25 -6.19 2.42
C ASN A 269 22.92 -5.44 2.62
N TYR A 270 22.23 -5.14 1.53
CA TYR A 270 20.97 -4.37 1.55
C TYR A 270 19.77 -5.22 1.13
N THR A 271 18.59 -4.85 1.62
CA THR A 271 17.29 -5.38 1.17
C THR A 271 16.45 -4.25 0.61
N SER A 272 15.73 -4.47 -0.51
CA SER A 272 14.68 -3.56 -0.96
C SER A 272 13.44 -3.76 -0.09
N VAL A 273 12.99 -2.70 0.60
CA VAL A 273 11.88 -2.78 1.57
C VAL A 273 10.62 -2.03 1.13
N ALA A 274 10.76 -1.08 0.19
CA ALA A 274 9.65 -0.40 -0.44
C ALA A 274 9.98 -0.02 -1.88
N LEU A 275 9.02 -0.17 -2.79
CA LEU A 275 9.11 0.24 -4.19
C LEU A 275 7.81 0.91 -4.62
N ALA A 276 7.90 2.18 -5.01
CA ALA A 276 6.85 2.89 -5.73
C ALA A 276 7.24 2.96 -7.22
N SER A 277 6.46 2.33 -8.08
CA SER A 277 6.59 2.37 -9.54
C SER A 277 5.49 3.27 -10.10
N PHE A 278 5.88 4.18 -11.00
CA PHE A 278 4.99 5.18 -11.58
C PHE A 278 4.58 4.84 -13.01
N ALA A 279 5.13 3.78 -13.60
CA ALA A 279 4.56 3.19 -14.80
C ALA A 279 3.30 2.37 -14.47
N GLY A 280 2.32 2.42 -15.37
CA GLY A 280 1.18 1.51 -15.40
C GLY A 280 1.22 0.61 -16.64
N PRO A 281 0.48 -0.51 -16.66
CA PRO A 281 0.18 -1.22 -17.89
C PRO A 281 -0.46 -0.25 -18.91
N LYS A 282 0.09 -0.17 -20.13
CA LYS A 282 -0.40 0.75 -21.18
C LYS A 282 -1.88 0.56 -21.52
N GLU A 283 -2.45 -0.59 -21.18
CA GLU A 283 -3.83 -0.96 -21.45
C GLU A 283 -4.80 -0.54 -20.35
N LEU A 284 -4.34 -0.33 -19.11
CA LEU A 284 -5.14 0.38 -18.10
C LEU A 284 -5.25 1.89 -18.43
N CYS A 285 -4.47 2.32 -19.41
CA CYS A 285 -4.23 3.71 -19.77
C CYS A 285 -4.86 4.12 -21.11
N ALA A 286 -5.38 3.17 -21.88
CA ALA A 286 -6.25 3.47 -22.99
C ALA A 286 -7.68 3.52 -22.43
N PRO A 287 -8.44 4.63 -22.56
CA PRO A 287 -9.89 4.46 -22.55
C PRO A 287 -10.18 3.43 -23.64
N GLU A 288 -10.94 2.37 -23.34
CA GLU A 288 -11.34 1.43 -24.38
C GLU A 288 -11.94 2.25 -25.52
N ALA A 289 -11.22 2.33 -26.64
CA ALA A 289 -11.65 3.04 -27.82
C ALA A 289 -12.83 2.28 -28.40
N GLY A 290 -14.03 2.52 -27.86
CA GLY A 290 -15.20 1.73 -28.22
C GLY A 290 -16.44 1.91 -27.36
N GLU A 291 -16.36 2.38 -26.11
CA GLU A 291 -17.61 2.69 -25.39
C GLU A 291 -18.08 4.10 -25.75
N PRO A 292 -19.21 4.26 -26.48
CA PRO A 292 -19.78 5.57 -26.70
C PRO A 292 -20.08 6.20 -25.35
N ALA A 293 -19.73 7.48 -25.19
CA ALA A 293 -20.10 8.27 -24.02
C ALA A 293 -21.56 7.98 -23.70
N ALA A 294 -21.81 7.27 -22.60
CA ALA A 294 -23.15 6.97 -22.15
C ALA A 294 -23.78 8.30 -21.73
N THR A 295 -24.43 8.97 -22.68
CA THR A 295 -25.55 9.86 -22.40
C THR A 295 -26.70 8.99 -21.95
N ALA A 296 -26.57 8.44 -20.75
CA ALA A 296 -27.63 7.79 -20.02
C ALA A 296 -27.58 8.38 -18.62
N GLU A 297 -28.46 9.34 -18.39
CA GLU A 297 -28.97 9.66 -17.07
C GLU A 297 -29.22 8.34 -16.33
N ALA A 298 -28.38 8.05 -15.33
CA ALA A 298 -28.49 6.82 -14.57
C ALA A 298 -29.91 6.75 -13.99
N PRO A 299 -30.65 5.64 -14.17
CA PRO A 299 -31.93 5.49 -13.49
C PRO A 299 -31.67 5.57 -11.98
N ALA A 300 -32.46 6.39 -11.31
CA ALA A 300 -32.36 6.61 -9.87
C ALA A 300 -32.28 5.26 -9.11
N PRO A 301 -31.40 5.14 -8.09
CA PRO A 301 -31.26 3.90 -7.33
C PRO A 301 -32.56 3.64 -6.56
N GLY A 302 -33.28 2.58 -6.94
CA GLY A 302 -34.57 2.28 -6.33
C GLY A 302 -35.42 1.28 -7.11
N THR A 303 -34.84 0.24 -7.71
CA THR A 303 -35.67 -0.88 -8.18
C THR A 303 -35.74 -1.93 -7.08
N GLY A 304 -36.94 -2.14 -6.51
CA GLY A 304 -37.22 -3.07 -5.42
C GLY A 304 -36.86 -4.55 -5.65
N ALA A 305 -36.23 -4.89 -6.77
CA ALA A 305 -35.71 -6.23 -7.06
C ALA A 305 -34.57 -6.65 -6.12
N GLU A 306 -33.65 -5.75 -5.77
CA GLU A 306 -32.54 -6.06 -4.85
C GLU A 306 -33.03 -6.23 -3.41
N ALA A 307 -33.98 -5.39 -2.98
CA ALA A 307 -34.65 -5.53 -1.69
C ALA A 307 -35.50 -6.81 -1.62
N ALA A 308 -36.16 -7.19 -2.71
CA ALA A 308 -36.92 -8.44 -2.80
C ALA A 308 -36.01 -9.68 -2.74
N ALA A 309 -34.85 -9.65 -3.43
CA ALA A 309 -33.88 -10.74 -3.39
C ALA A 309 -33.27 -10.93 -1.99
N LEU A 310 -32.97 -9.84 -1.30
CA LEU A 310 -32.46 -9.89 0.07
C LEU A 310 -33.52 -10.40 1.06
N ASN A 311 -34.77 -9.92 0.95
CA ASN A 311 -35.87 -10.40 1.80
C ASN A 311 -36.17 -11.88 1.57
N ALA A 312 -36.05 -12.37 0.33
CA ALA A 312 -36.18 -13.80 0.02
C ALA A 312 -35.05 -14.64 0.65
N ALA A 313 -33.81 -14.15 0.60
CA ALA A 313 -32.67 -14.83 1.22
C ALA A 313 -32.77 -14.89 2.75
N ILE A 314 -33.27 -13.82 3.39
CA ILE A 314 -33.53 -13.79 4.83
C ILE A 314 -34.65 -14.78 5.21
N GLY A 315 -35.73 -14.85 4.42
CA GLY A 315 -36.81 -15.82 4.61
C GLY A 315 -36.31 -17.27 4.55
N ALA A 316 -35.52 -17.60 3.53
CA ALA A 316 -34.95 -18.94 3.37
C ALA A 316 -34.00 -19.33 4.51
N ALA A 317 -33.22 -18.38 5.04
CA ALA A 317 -32.34 -18.62 6.19
C ALA A 317 -33.13 -18.90 7.48
N ALA A 318 -34.24 -18.18 7.70
CA ALA A 318 -35.12 -18.39 8.86
C ALA A 318 -35.87 -19.74 8.80
N GLU A 319 -36.30 -20.16 7.61
CA GLU A 319 -36.92 -21.48 7.41
C GLU A 319 -35.93 -22.62 7.67
N ASN A 320 -34.69 -22.51 7.15
CA ASN A 320 -33.64 -23.50 7.39
C ASN A 320 -33.24 -23.60 8.87
N ALA A 321 -33.13 -22.47 9.58
CA ALA A 321 -32.84 -22.48 11.02
C ALA A 321 -33.96 -23.16 11.83
N THR A 322 -35.22 -22.94 11.43
CA THR A 322 -36.39 -23.56 12.08
C THR A 322 -36.44 -25.07 11.83
N ALA A 323 -36.14 -25.50 10.60
CA ALA A 323 -36.04 -26.92 10.25
C ALA A 323 -34.90 -27.63 11.01
N LEU A 324 -33.76 -26.96 11.18
CA LEU A 324 -32.62 -27.48 11.94
C LEU A 324 -32.93 -27.61 13.44
N ALA A 325 -33.63 -26.63 14.02
CA ALA A 325 -34.07 -26.68 15.42
C ALA A 325 -35.11 -27.79 15.67
N ALA A 326 -36.03 -28.00 14.73
CA ALA A 326 -37.01 -29.09 14.80
C ALA A 326 -36.34 -30.49 14.69
N ALA A 327 -35.28 -30.62 13.91
CA ALA A 327 -34.52 -31.86 13.77
C ALA A 327 -33.64 -32.19 15.00
N ALA A 328 -33.22 -31.18 15.77
CA ALA A 328 -32.28 -31.33 16.88
C ALA A 328 -32.92 -31.79 18.22
N GLY A 329 -34.24 -31.75 18.35
CA GLY A 329 -35.00 -32.50 19.37
C GLY A 329 -34.72 -32.21 20.86
N ASN A 330 -33.96 -31.18 21.23
CA ASN A 330 -33.74 -30.80 22.63
C ASN A 330 -34.09 -29.32 22.91
N GLU A 331 -34.44 -29.01 24.16
CA GLU A 331 -34.87 -27.67 24.61
C GLU A 331 -33.81 -26.57 24.37
N THR A 332 -32.52 -26.93 24.32
CA THR A 332 -31.42 -26.02 24.00
C THR A 332 -31.45 -25.60 22.52
N ALA A 333 -31.80 -26.50 21.61
CA ALA A 333 -31.95 -26.18 20.18
C ALA A 333 -33.15 -25.27 19.91
N ALA A 334 -34.24 -25.41 20.67
CA ALA A 334 -35.39 -24.52 20.59
C ALA A 334 -35.04 -23.09 21.09
N ALA A 335 -34.26 -22.98 22.17
CA ALA A 335 -33.79 -21.69 22.68
C ALA A 335 -32.81 -21.00 21.72
N VAL A 336 -31.91 -21.75 21.09
CA VAL A 336 -30.99 -21.24 20.06
C VAL A 336 -31.75 -20.83 18.80
N GLY A 337 -32.72 -21.62 18.35
CA GLY A 337 -33.59 -21.27 17.22
C GLY A 337 -34.38 -19.98 17.48
N ALA A 338 -34.93 -19.81 18.67
CA ALA A 338 -35.62 -18.57 19.06
C ALA A 338 -34.68 -17.36 19.13
N ALA A 339 -33.43 -17.54 19.59
CA ALA A 339 -32.43 -16.48 19.62
C ALA A 339 -32.01 -16.04 18.20
N ILE A 340 -31.83 -16.99 17.28
CA ILE A 340 -31.50 -16.71 15.87
C ILE A 340 -32.68 -16.01 15.19
N ALA A 341 -33.92 -16.45 15.42
CA ALA A 341 -35.11 -15.81 14.86
C ALA A 341 -35.27 -14.36 15.35
N ASN A 342 -35.05 -14.10 16.65
CA ASN A 342 -35.10 -12.74 17.21
C ASN A 342 -33.97 -11.85 16.67
N ALA A 343 -32.74 -12.36 16.54
CA ALA A 343 -31.63 -11.63 15.96
C ALA A 343 -31.89 -11.27 14.48
N THR A 344 -32.46 -12.21 13.73
CA THR A 344 -32.84 -12.00 12.32
C THR A 344 -33.94 -10.95 12.19
N ALA A 345 -34.96 -10.99 13.05
CA ALA A 345 -36.03 -9.99 13.09
C ALA A 345 -35.51 -8.59 13.45
N ALA A 346 -34.57 -8.49 14.40
CA ALA A 346 -33.94 -7.23 14.78
C ALA A 346 -33.12 -6.61 13.64
N VAL A 347 -32.37 -7.43 12.90
CA VAL A 347 -31.61 -7.00 11.72
C VAL A 347 -32.56 -6.54 10.60
N ALA A 348 -33.63 -7.29 10.33
CA ALA A 348 -34.64 -6.92 9.34
C ALA A 348 -35.36 -5.60 9.68
N ALA A 349 -35.59 -5.33 10.97
CA ALA A 349 -36.19 -4.07 11.43
C ALA A 349 -35.23 -2.88 11.35
N ALA A 350 -33.92 -3.10 11.51
CA ALA A 350 -32.90 -2.06 11.46
C ALA A 350 -32.48 -1.68 10.02
N LEU A 351 -32.63 -2.62 9.08
CA LEU A 351 -32.18 -2.46 7.69
C LEU A 351 -32.80 -1.26 6.94
N PRO A 352 -34.11 -0.96 7.05
CA PRO A 352 -34.72 0.19 6.38
C PRO A 352 -34.10 1.52 6.81
N GLY A 353 -33.73 1.66 8.08
CA GLY A 353 -33.05 2.86 8.61
C GLY A 353 -31.60 2.97 8.13
N ALA A 354 -30.87 1.84 8.08
CA ALA A 354 -29.51 1.79 7.56
C ALA A 354 -29.43 2.05 6.05
N ALA A 355 -30.39 1.53 5.28
CA ALA A 355 -30.50 1.77 3.84
C ALA A 355 -30.87 3.23 3.53
N ALA A 356 -31.78 3.84 4.29
CA ALA A 356 -32.11 5.26 4.16
C ALA A 356 -30.89 6.16 4.49
N ALA A 357 -30.14 5.82 5.54
CA ALA A 357 -28.92 6.54 5.91
C ALA A 357 -27.80 6.39 4.86
N ALA A 358 -27.61 5.19 4.31
CA ALA A 358 -26.64 4.92 3.24
C ALA A 358 -27.00 5.62 1.91
N ALA A 359 -28.30 5.67 1.58
CA ALA A 359 -28.80 6.41 0.41
C ALA A 359 -28.61 7.93 0.57
N SER A 360 -28.84 8.50 1.76
CA SER A 360 -28.54 9.91 2.04
C SER A 360 -27.05 10.25 2.05
N ALA A 361 -26.19 9.24 2.23
CA ALA A 361 -24.74 9.37 2.24
C ALA A 361 -24.07 9.01 0.90
N GLY A 362 -24.85 8.66 -0.14
CA GLY A 362 -24.32 8.30 -1.47
C GLY A 362 -23.46 7.03 -1.51
N ALA A 363 -23.52 6.17 -0.48
CA ALA A 363 -22.69 4.97 -0.39
C ALA A 363 -23.34 3.77 -1.11
N ARG A 364 -22.63 3.11 -2.04
CA ARG A 364 -23.12 1.92 -2.77
C ARG A 364 -22.75 0.59 -2.09
N ALA A 365 -23.75 -0.12 -1.58
CA ALA A 365 -23.84 -1.57 -1.38
C ALA A 365 -22.97 -2.37 -0.36
N PRO A 366 -21.93 -1.90 0.37
CA PRO A 366 -21.07 -2.84 1.10
C PRO A 366 -21.60 -3.12 2.52
N ALA A 367 -22.42 -2.21 3.06
CA ALA A 367 -23.00 -2.32 4.40
C ALA A 367 -24.02 -3.47 4.50
N VAL A 368 -24.72 -3.76 3.41
CA VAL A 368 -25.70 -4.85 3.34
C VAL A 368 -25.00 -6.21 3.26
N ALA A 369 -23.91 -6.30 2.48
CA ALA A 369 -23.07 -7.50 2.43
C ALA A 369 -22.35 -7.76 3.77
N LEU A 370 -21.91 -6.70 4.47
CA LEU A 370 -21.26 -6.82 5.78
C LEU A 370 -22.23 -7.27 6.88
N ALA A 371 -23.47 -6.77 6.87
CA ALA A 371 -24.52 -7.22 7.78
C ALA A 371 -24.92 -8.68 7.53
N ALA A 372 -25.04 -9.09 6.26
CA ALA A 372 -25.31 -10.49 5.90
C ALA A 372 -24.15 -11.43 6.29
N ALA A 373 -22.90 -10.98 6.10
CA ALA A 373 -21.71 -11.73 6.51
C ALA A 373 -21.58 -11.85 8.04
N ALA A 374 -21.95 -10.81 8.79
CA ALA A 374 -21.94 -10.83 10.25
C ALA A 374 -23.01 -11.78 10.82
N VAL A 375 -24.20 -11.84 10.20
CA VAL A 375 -25.25 -12.79 10.57
C VAL A 375 -24.84 -14.24 10.23
N ALA A 376 -24.23 -14.46 9.07
CA ALA A 376 -23.70 -15.78 8.69
C ALA A 376 -22.56 -16.24 9.61
N ALA A 377 -21.66 -15.33 10.01
CA ALA A 377 -20.56 -15.63 10.93
C ALA A 377 -21.05 -15.92 12.36
N ALA A 378 -22.09 -15.21 12.84
CA ALA A 378 -22.71 -15.48 14.14
C ALA A 378 -23.43 -16.84 14.16
N ALA A 379 -24.00 -17.28 13.04
CA ALA A 379 -24.62 -18.59 12.88
C ALA A 379 -23.61 -19.74 12.78
N LEU A 380 -22.34 -19.46 12.43
CA LEU A 380 -21.24 -20.43 12.34
C LEU A 380 -20.47 -20.63 13.65
N LEU A 381 -20.67 -19.73 14.62
CA LEU A 381 -19.96 -19.71 15.92
C LEU A 381 -20.79 -20.29 17.08
N LEU A 382 -21.99 -20.80 16.80
CA LEU A 382 -22.93 -21.41 17.74
C LEU A 382 -23.29 -22.82 17.27
#